data_AF-A0A7X9CQT8-F1
#
_entry.id   AF-A0A7X9CQT8-F1
#
_cell.length_a   1.000
_cell.length_b   1.000
_cell.length_c   1.000
_cell.angle_alpha   90.00
_cell.angle_beta   90.00
_cell.angle_gamma   90.00
#
_symmetry.space_group_name_H-M   'P 1'
#
loop_
_entity.id
_entity.type
_entity.pdbx_description
1 polymer ?
#
loop_
_entity_poly.entity_id
_entity_poly.type
_entity_poly.pdbx_seq_one_letter_code
_entity_poly.pdbx_strand_id
1 'polypeptide(L)'
;GLVLNEKTNYNPYRKPIINKKTDKDFLGAKELKERLDKPIGSEGRMVCRCEQVSESTIIDAMNRGIKVTTIDGIKRRTRAGMGYCQGTFCRPRVAEVMSKELGYKIDPSFDIEHSGINRVSKKDLVNEIKKELES
;
A
#
# COMPACT_ATOMS: atom_id res chain seq x y z
N GLY A 1 -39.93 -11.58 4.82
CA GLY A 1 -38.67 -11.79 4.07
C GLY A 1 -38.21 -10.45 3.51
N LEU A 2 -36.93 -10.33 3.16
CA LEU A 2 -36.40 -9.14 2.46
C LEU A 2 -36.96 -9.10 1.03
N VAL A 3 -37.53 -7.95 0.63
CA VAL A 3 -38.01 -7.71 -0.73
C VAL A 3 -36.84 -7.17 -1.56
N LEU A 4 -36.49 -7.86 -2.64
CA LEU A 4 -35.43 -7.44 -3.55
C LEU A 4 -36.04 -6.63 -4.69
N ASN A 5 -35.58 -5.39 -4.86
CA ASN A 5 -35.95 -4.54 -5.99
C ASN A 5 -34.81 -4.52 -7.01
N GLU A 6 -35.14 -4.78 -8.28
CA GLU A 6 -34.17 -4.75 -9.37
C GLU A 6 -33.68 -3.32 -9.63
N LYS A 7 -32.37 -3.14 -9.74
CA LYS A 7 -31.76 -1.85 -10.09
C LYS A 7 -31.50 -1.80 -11.59
N THR A 8 -32.32 -1.03 -12.31
CA THR A 8 -32.22 -0.85 -13.76
C THR A 8 -30.92 -0.17 -14.22
N ASN A 9 -30.21 0.49 -13.31
CA ASN A 9 -28.94 1.18 -13.56
C ASN A 9 -27.72 0.50 -12.90
N TYR A 10 -27.84 -0.77 -12.52
CA TYR A 10 -26.72 -1.48 -11.92
C TYR A 10 -25.57 -1.65 -12.91
N ASN A 11 -24.43 -1.01 -12.62
CA ASN A 11 -23.20 -1.18 -13.37
C ASN A 11 -22.27 -2.14 -12.61
N PRO A 12 -22.03 -3.37 -13.11
CA PRO A 12 -21.13 -4.33 -12.45
C PRO A 12 -19.65 -3.95 -12.63
N TYR A 13 -19.32 -3.05 -13.56
CA TYR A 13 -17.94 -2.69 -13.86
C TYR A 13 -17.42 -1.65 -12.87
N ARG A 14 -16.41 -2.05 -12.09
CA ARG A 14 -15.65 -1.15 -11.23
C ARG A 14 -14.31 -0.83 -11.88
N LYS A 15 -14.03 0.45 -12.12
CA LYS A 15 -12.71 0.91 -12.56
C LYS A 15 -11.64 0.35 -11.61
N PRO A 16 -10.48 -0.15 -12.07
CA PRO A 16 -9.42 -0.57 -11.17
C PRO A 16 -8.88 0.60 -10.33
N ILE A 17 -8.35 0.30 -9.14
CA ILE A 17 -7.57 1.26 -8.33
C ILE A 17 -6.12 1.31 -8.85
N ILE A 18 -5.57 0.14 -9.14
CA ILE A 18 -4.19 -0.03 -9.59
C ILE A 18 -4.22 -0.46 -11.05
N ASN A 19 -3.52 0.30 -11.90
CA ASN A 19 -3.13 -0.18 -13.21
C ASN A 19 -1.77 -0.87 -13.09
N LYS A 20 -1.58 -1.96 -13.83
CA LYS A 20 -0.30 -2.67 -13.87
C LYS A 20 0.78 -1.71 -14.38
N LYS A 21 1.79 -1.46 -13.55
CA LYS A 21 2.94 -0.62 -13.89
C LYS A 21 4.00 -1.44 -14.61
N THR A 22 4.63 -0.81 -15.57
CA THR A 22 5.85 -1.23 -16.25
C THR A 22 7.00 -0.34 -15.82
N ASP A 23 8.25 -0.68 -16.15
CA ASP A 23 9.43 0.10 -15.76
C ASP A 23 9.36 1.57 -16.20
N LYS A 24 8.66 1.86 -17.30
CA LYS A 24 8.47 3.23 -17.82
C LYS A 24 7.52 4.08 -16.96
N ASP A 25 6.65 3.43 -16.17
CA ASP A 25 5.70 4.11 -15.30
C ASP A 25 6.32 4.51 -13.96
N PHE A 26 7.49 3.95 -13.63
CA PHE A 26 8.20 4.28 -12.39
C PHE A 26 9.01 5.57 -12.59
N LEU A 27 8.73 6.54 -11.72
CA LEU A 27 9.50 7.75 -11.58
C LEU A 27 10.96 7.45 -11.22
N GLY A 28 11.87 8.23 -11.78
CA GLY A 28 13.27 8.21 -11.41
C GLY A 28 13.50 8.64 -9.96
N ALA A 29 14.64 8.26 -9.39
CA ALA A 29 14.94 8.48 -7.97
C ALA A 29 14.84 9.95 -7.53
N LYS A 30 15.30 10.89 -8.37
CA LYS A 30 15.25 12.33 -8.08
C LYS A 30 13.80 12.83 -7.97
N GLU A 31 12.99 12.59 -9.00
CA GLU A 31 11.60 13.02 -9.04
C GLU A 31 10.77 12.32 -7.94
N LEU A 32 11.01 11.03 -7.71
CA LEU A 32 10.35 10.31 -6.64
C LEU A 32 10.65 10.95 -5.28
N LYS A 33 11.91 11.32 -5.02
CA LYS A 33 12.30 12.00 -3.77
C LYS A 33 11.55 13.33 -3.62
N GLU A 34 11.56 14.18 -4.66
CA GLU A 34 10.85 15.46 -4.64
C GLU A 34 9.36 15.30 -4.31
N ARG A 35 8.70 14.28 -4.88
CA ARG A 35 7.29 14.02 -4.59
C ARG A 35 7.03 13.33 -3.25
N LEU A 36 8.01 12.59 -2.72
CA LEU A 36 7.93 12.02 -1.37
C LEU A 36 8.03 13.13 -0.33
N ASP A 37 8.88 14.13 -0.53
CA ASP A 37 9.14 15.21 0.43
C ASP A 37 8.01 16.27 0.48
N LYS A 38 7.03 16.17 -0.42
CA LYS A 38 5.84 17.04 -0.41
C LYS A 38 5.04 16.91 0.91
N PRO A 39 4.48 18.02 1.42
CA PRO A 39 3.61 17.99 2.59
C PRO A 39 2.28 17.30 2.27
N ILE A 40 1.64 16.74 3.30
CA ILE A 40 0.35 16.02 3.17
C ILE A 40 -0.72 16.89 2.50
N GLY A 41 -1.50 16.31 1.58
CA GLY A 41 -2.49 17.02 0.78
C GLY A 41 -1.95 17.72 -0.47
N SER A 42 -0.63 17.73 -0.69
CA SER A 42 -0.06 18.31 -1.91
C SER A 42 -0.37 17.46 -3.13
N GLU A 43 -0.60 18.13 -4.26
CA GLU A 43 -0.81 17.47 -5.54
C GLU A 43 0.41 16.61 -5.93
N GLY A 44 0.13 15.37 -6.35
CA GLY A 44 1.14 14.43 -6.78
C GLY A 44 2.08 13.94 -5.68
N ARG A 45 1.76 14.15 -4.39
CA ARG A 45 2.53 13.60 -3.27
C ARG A 45 2.57 12.07 -3.34
N MET A 46 3.76 11.53 -3.13
CA MET A 46 4.01 10.10 -3.08
C MET A 46 4.07 9.61 -1.64
N VAL A 47 3.42 8.48 -1.39
CA VAL A 47 3.36 7.86 -0.05
C VAL A 47 4.25 6.62 -0.01
N CYS A 48 4.15 5.74 -1.01
CA CYS A 48 4.99 4.54 -1.12
C CYS A 48 6.09 4.74 -2.15
N ARG A 49 7.35 4.54 -1.76
CA ARG A 49 8.51 4.63 -2.68
C ARG A 49 8.68 3.40 -3.58
N CYS A 50 8.33 2.20 -3.09
CA CYS A 50 8.60 0.96 -3.81
C CYS A 50 7.56 0.69 -4.90
N GLU A 51 6.27 0.81 -4.56
CA GLU A 51 5.17 0.60 -5.52
C GLU A 51 4.71 1.93 -6.16
N GLN A 52 5.35 3.05 -5.79
CA GLN A 52 5.03 4.39 -6.25
C GLN A 52 3.53 4.71 -6.13
N VAL A 53 2.99 4.58 -4.92
CA VAL A 53 1.59 4.89 -4.63
C VAL A 53 1.48 6.34 -4.19
N SER A 54 0.62 7.13 -4.85
CA SER A 54 0.34 8.51 -4.49
C SER A 54 -0.68 8.62 -3.35
N GLU A 55 -0.73 9.78 -2.70
CA GLU A 55 -1.75 10.10 -1.71
C GLU A 55 -3.16 10.04 -2.33
N SER A 56 -3.32 10.56 -3.55
CA SER A 56 -4.60 10.52 -4.27
C SER A 56 -5.11 9.09 -4.52
N THR A 57 -4.22 8.13 -4.77
CA THR A 57 -4.61 6.71 -4.91
C THR A 57 -5.11 6.12 -3.59
N ILE A 58 -4.54 6.52 -2.46
CA ILE A 58 -5.00 6.08 -1.13
C ILE A 58 -6.38 6.65 -0.85
N ILE A 59 -6.59 7.95 -1.08
CA ILE A 59 -7.88 8.63 -0.90
C ILE A 59 -8.95 7.99 -1.81
N ASP A 60 -8.64 7.77 -3.09
CA ASP A 60 -9.52 7.07 -4.02
C ASP A 60 -9.85 5.65 -3.52
N ALA A 61 -8.86 4.91 -3.00
CA ALA A 61 -9.08 3.59 -2.44
C ALA A 61 -10.00 3.60 -1.21
N MET A 62 -10.03 4.68 -0.41
CA MET A 62 -10.91 4.82 0.75
C MET A 62 -12.36 5.11 0.36
N ASN A 63 -12.58 5.79 -0.76
CA ASN A 63 -13.87 6.38 -1.13
C ASN A 63 -14.71 5.57 -2.13
N ARG A 64 -14.38 4.29 -2.37
CA ARG A 64 -15.05 3.41 -3.37
C ARG A 64 -16.25 2.60 -2.84
N GLY A 65 -17.03 3.20 -1.94
CA GLY A 65 -18.30 2.64 -1.42
C GLY A 65 -18.17 1.64 -0.27
N ILE A 66 -17.02 0.97 -0.12
CA ILE A 66 -16.70 0.18 1.08
C ILE A 66 -15.68 0.96 1.89
N LYS A 67 -16.10 1.40 3.09
CA LYS A 67 -15.25 2.12 4.05
C LYS A 67 -14.00 1.30 4.37
N VAL A 68 -12.84 1.94 4.31
CA VAL A 68 -11.55 1.34 4.66
C VAL A 68 -11.03 2.01 5.91
N THR A 69 -10.86 1.24 6.98
CA THR A 69 -10.40 1.73 8.28
C THR A 69 -9.11 1.05 8.75
N THR A 70 -8.51 0.18 7.92
CA THR A 70 -7.29 -0.56 8.25
C THR A 70 -6.20 -0.34 7.21
N ILE A 71 -4.94 -0.43 7.65
CA ILE A 71 -3.78 -0.34 6.76
C ILE A 71 -3.77 -1.52 5.77
N ASP A 72 -4.21 -2.71 6.16
CA ASP A 72 -4.23 -3.91 5.30
C ASP A 72 -5.26 -3.74 4.19
N GLY A 73 -6.36 -3.05 4.49
CA GLY A 73 -7.33 -2.64 3.49
C GLY A 73 -6.72 -1.76 2.40
N ILE A 74 -5.89 -0.78 2.79
CA ILE A 74 -5.15 0.06 1.83
C ILE A 74 -4.07 -0.74 1.10
N LYS A 75 -3.31 -1.59 1.81
CA LYS A 75 -2.29 -2.46 1.24
C LYS A 75 -2.87 -3.36 0.15
N ARG A 76 -4.00 -4.02 0.40
CA ARG A 76 -4.69 -4.87 -0.60
C ARG A 76 -5.25 -4.08 -1.77
N ARG A 77 -5.73 -2.85 -1.55
CA ARG A 77 -6.33 -2.01 -2.60
C ARG A 77 -5.30 -1.26 -3.45
N THR A 78 -4.14 -0.92 -2.90
CA THR A 78 -3.17 0.01 -3.53
C THR A 78 -1.77 -0.57 -3.69
N ARG A 79 -1.47 -1.70 -3.05
CA ARG A 79 -0.14 -2.30 -2.89
C ARG A 79 0.84 -1.49 -2.05
N ALA A 80 0.44 -0.36 -1.46
CA ALA A 80 1.29 0.36 -0.50
C ALA A 80 1.67 -0.59 0.66
N GLY A 81 2.96 -0.89 0.79
CA GLY A 81 3.49 -1.85 1.75
C GLY A 81 3.88 -3.21 1.18
N MET A 82 3.64 -3.47 -0.11
CA MET A 82 3.98 -4.76 -0.76
C MET A 82 5.31 -4.76 -1.54
N GLY A 83 5.99 -3.60 -1.65
CA GLY A 83 7.26 -3.51 -2.37
C GLY A 83 8.47 -3.90 -1.53
N TYR A 84 9.68 -3.63 -2.03
CA TYR A 84 10.95 -4.06 -1.41
C TYR A 84 11.06 -3.80 0.11
N CYS A 85 10.57 -2.65 0.59
CA CYS A 85 10.63 -2.27 2.00
C CYS A 85 9.57 -2.91 2.92
N GLN A 86 8.64 -3.72 2.38
CA GLN A 86 7.58 -4.41 3.14
C GLN A 86 6.80 -3.50 4.11
N GLY A 87 6.59 -2.23 3.73
CA GLY A 87 5.79 -1.29 4.51
C GLY A 87 6.53 -0.51 5.59
N THR A 88 7.77 -0.85 5.93
CA THR A 88 8.56 -0.13 6.97
C THR A 88 8.60 1.38 6.73
N PHE A 89 8.67 1.81 5.47
CA PHE A 89 8.69 3.23 5.11
C PHE A 89 7.30 3.87 5.03
N CYS A 90 6.34 3.20 4.39
CA CYS A 90 5.08 3.84 4.01
C CYS A 90 3.92 3.61 4.97
N ARG A 91 3.96 2.60 5.85
CA ARG A 91 2.91 2.36 6.87
C ARG A 91 2.55 3.60 7.69
N PRO A 92 3.51 4.30 8.34
CA PRO A 92 3.16 5.51 9.12
C PRO A 92 2.59 6.62 8.23
N ARG A 93 3.06 6.73 6.98
CA ARG A 93 2.61 7.74 6.00
C ARG A 93 1.20 7.44 5.47
N VAL A 94 0.86 6.16 5.31
CA VAL A 94 -0.50 5.72 4.98
C VAL A 94 -1.43 6.01 6.15
N ALA A 95 -1.03 5.67 7.38
CA ALA A 95 -1.81 5.98 8.59
C ALA A 95 -2.06 7.49 8.74
N GLU A 96 -1.07 8.32 8.42
CA GLU A 96 -1.20 9.79 8.40
C GLU A 96 -2.31 10.26 7.43
N VAL A 97 -2.29 9.77 6.18
CA VAL A 97 -3.31 10.08 5.16
C VAL A 97 -4.69 9.59 5.60
N MET A 98 -4.77 8.36 6.10
CA MET A 98 -6.04 7.80 6.56
C MET A 98 -6.61 8.56 7.76
N SER A 99 -5.75 8.98 8.70
CA SER A 99 -6.20 9.71 9.89
C SER A 99 -6.78 11.06 9.53
N LYS A 100 -6.17 11.75 8.54
CA LYS A 100 -6.67 13.01 7.99
C LYS A 100 -8.04 12.82 7.32
N GLU A 101 -8.20 11.76 6.54
CA GLU A 101 -9.46 11.47 5.82
C GLU A 101 -10.59 11.02 6.77
N LEU A 102 -10.27 10.25 7.81
CA LEU A 102 -11.26 9.67 8.72
C LEU A 102 -11.59 10.54 9.94
N GLY A 103 -10.76 11.54 10.25
CA GLY A 103 -10.93 12.43 11.40
C GLY A 103 -10.55 11.81 12.76
N TYR A 104 -9.95 10.61 12.78
CA TYR A 104 -9.43 9.98 13.99
C TYR A 104 -8.10 9.25 13.69
N LYS A 105 -7.30 9.04 14.74
CA LYS A 105 -5.97 8.43 14.62
C LYS A 105 -6.06 6.97 14.20
N ILE A 106 -5.32 6.61 13.16
CA ILE A 106 -5.07 5.23 12.74
C ILE A 106 -3.75 4.75 13.33
N ASP A 107 -3.78 3.58 13.98
CA ASP A 107 -2.57 2.93 14.46
C ASP A 107 -1.93 2.09 13.33
N PRO A 108 -0.69 2.41 12.90
CA PRO A 108 0.00 1.67 11.86
C PRO A 108 0.46 0.26 12.29
N SER A 109 0.35 -0.11 13.56
CA SER A 109 0.98 -1.31 14.16
C SER A 109 0.17 -2.60 13.98
N PHE A 110 -1.16 -2.50 13.86
CA PHE A 110 -2.09 -3.65 13.84
C PHE A 110 -2.01 -4.54 12.59
N ASP A 111 -1.16 -4.19 11.63
CA ASP A 111 -1.23 -4.69 10.25
C ASP A 111 -0.28 -5.87 9.94
N ILE A 112 -0.14 -6.82 10.87
CA ILE A 112 0.78 -7.98 10.88
C ILE A 112 2.02 -7.72 11.74
N GLU A 113 2.29 -8.65 12.66
CA GLU A 113 3.52 -8.73 13.46
C GLU A 113 4.72 -8.70 12.52
N HIS A 114 5.50 -7.63 12.61
CA HIS A 114 6.81 -7.54 11.97
C HIS A 114 7.83 -8.30 12.84
N SER A 115 7.51 -9.55 13.19
CA SER A 115 8.34 -10.41 14.04
C SER A 115 9.20 -11.30 13.15
N GLY A 116 10.52 -11.05 13.12
CA GLY A 116 11.49 -11.90 12.44
C GLY A 116 12.37 -11.17 11.41
N ILE A 117 12.95 -11.93 10.50
CA ILE A 117 13.91 -11.46 9.51
C ILE A 117 13.17 -10.86 8.30
N ASN A 118 13.48 -9.61 7.96
CA ASN A 118 12.76 -8.84 6.93
C ASN A 118 12.97 -9.37 5.51
N ARG A 119 14.14 -9.94 5.24
CA ARG A 119 14.51 -10.45 3.93
C ARG A 119 15.75 -11.34 4.07
N VAL A 120 15.72 -12.49 3.45
CA VAL A 120 16.88 -13.39 3.33
C VAL A 120 17.30 -13.37 1.87
N SER A 121 18.59 -13.14 1.59
CA SER A 121 19.08 -13.25 0.21
C SER A 121 19.24 -14.72 -0.17
N LYS A 122 19.28 -15.01 -1.47
CA LYS A 122 19.60 -16.36 -1.95
C LYS A 122 20.94 -16.86 -1.36
N LYS A 123 21.92 -15.97 -1.21
CA LYS A 123 23.23 -16.30 -0.65
C LYS A 123 23.12 -16.68 0.82
N ASP A 124 22.36 -15.92 1.60
CA ASP A 124 22.15 -16.19 3.03
C ASP A 124 21.47 -17.54 3.21
N LEU A 125 20.43 -17.83 2.42
CA LEU A 125 19.74 -19.11 2.46
C LEU A 125 20.67 -20.27 2.07
N VAL A 126 21.45 -20.13 1.00
CA VAL A 126 22.39 -21.16 0.54
C VAL A 126 23.48 -21.42 1.58
N ASN A 127 23.98 -20.38 2.24
CA ASN A 127 24.98 -20.50 3.29
C ASN A 127 24.43 -21.26 4.50
N GLU A 128 23.19 -20.99 4.92
CA GLU A 128 22.58 -21.70 6.04
C GLU A 128 22.34 -23.18 5.71
N ILE A 129 21.85 -23.48 4.51
CA ILE A 129 21.67 -24.87 4.05
C ILE A 129 23.00 -25.63 4.05
N LYS A 130 24.10 -25.01 3.58
CA LYS A 130 25.42 -25.66 3.60
C LYS A 130 25.88 -25.96 5.02
N LYS A 131 25.65 -25.02 5.94
CA LYS A 131 26.02 -25.17 7.36
C LYS A 131 25.26 -26.31 8.04
N GLU A 132 23.98 -26.50 7.73
CA GLU A 132 23.19 -27.65 8.23
C GLU A 132 23.61 -28.99 7.61
N LEU A 133 24.08 -29.00 6.36
CA LEU A 133 24.56 -30.23 5.71
C LEU A 133 25.96 -30.65 6.18
N GLU A 134 26.74 -29.73 6.73
CA GLU A 134 28.10 -29.95 7.27
C GLU A 134 28.09 -30.26 8.78
N SER A 135 26.94 -30.16 9.46
CA SER A 135 26.73 -30.50 10.87
C SER A 135 26.15 -31.89 11.06
#